data_AF-A0A934UUM8-F1
#
_entry.id   AF-A0A934UUM8-F1
#
_cell.length_a   1.000
_cell.length_b   1.000
_cell.length_c   1.000
_cell.angle_alpha   90.00
_cell.angle_beta   90.00
_cell.angle_gamma   90.00
#
_symmetry.space_group_name_H-M   'P 1'
#
loop_
_entity.id
_entity.type
_entity.pdbx_description
1 polymer ?
#
loop_
_entity_poly.entity_id
_entity_poly.type
_entity_poly.pdbx_seq_one_letter_code
_entity_poly.pdbx_strand_id
1 'polypeptide(L)'
;MNPFRLTTRLSPAPRVDPGARPAAAVPWRVASRSDSGVIEFEHCGPEPLRGVRFFLAGGGLLGLSLPRTVHPGERLRVVLRGVHADEAVVSADSMLVLRWFHADGTELLWPIAL
;
A
#
# COMPACT_ATOMS: atom_id res chain seq x y z
N MET A 1 -31.68 1.75 -18.31
CA MET A 1 -30.32 2.19 -17.95
C MET A 1 -30.04 1.75 -16.51
N ASN A 2 -28.91 1.11 -16.27
CA ASN A 2 -28.68 0.13 -15.22
C ASN A 2 -28.61 0.73 -13.79
N PRO A 3 -29.46 0.32 -12.82
CA PRO A 3 -29.37 0.75 -11.44
C PRO A 3 -28.50 -0.23 -10.65
N PHE A 4 -27.18 -0.04 -10.65
CA PHE A 4 -26.32 -0.77 -9.72
C PHE A 4 -26.56 -0.26 -8.30
N ARG A 5 -27.51 -0.87 -7.59
CA ARG A 5 -27.66 -0.71 -6.13
C ARG A 5 -26.56 -1.51 -5.46
N LEU A 6 -25.66 -0.82 -4.76
CA LEU A 6 -24.81 -1.41 -3.72
C LEU A 6 -25.73 -1.92 -2.60
N THR A 7 -26.18 -3.17 -2.67
CA THR A 7 -26.80 -3.84 -1.52
C THR A 7 -25.73 -4.06 -0.47
N THR A 8 -25.75 -3.26 0.59
CA THR A 8 -25.08 -3.52 1.86
C THR A 8 -25.67 -4.80 2.44
N ARG A 9 -25.08 -5.95 2.12
CA ARG A 9 -25.34 -7.17 2.88
C ARG A 9 -24.74 -6.95 4.26
N LEU A 10 -25.59 -6.88 5.29
CA LEU A 10 -25.15 -7.04 6.67
C LEU A 10 -24.42 -8.38 6.74
N SER A 11 -23.13 -8.35 7.07
CA SER A 11 -22.35 -9.58 7.24
C SER A 11 -22.99 -10.42 8.35
N PRO A 12 -23.28 -11.70 8.11
CA PRO A 12 -23.64 -12.60 9.20
C PRO A 12 -22.46 -12.72 10.17
N ALA A 13 -22.75 -13.05 11.43
CA ALA A 13 -21.74 -13.23 12.48
C ALA A 13 -20.57 -14.10 12.00
N PRO A 14 -19.32 -13.77 12.37
CA PRO A 14 -18.14 -14.43 11.83
C PRO A 14 -18.21 -15.94 12.07
N ARG A 15 -18.36 -16.70 11.00
CA ARG A 15 -18.12 -18.15 11.03
C ARG A 15 -16.61 -18.32 11.02
N VAL A 16 -16.09 -19.02 12.02
CA VAL A 16 -14.68 -19.46 12.01
C VAL A 16 -14.55 -20.45 10.88
N ASP A 17 -13.99 -20.00 9.76
CA ASP A 17 -13.71 -20.84 8.61
C ASP A 17 -12.39 -21.59 8.90
N PRO A 18 -12.40 -22.92 9.06
CA PRO A 18 -11.18 -23.69 9.33
C PRO A 18 -10.18 -23.63 8.16
N GLY A 19 -10.60 -23.13 6.99
CA GLY A 19 -9.71 -22.82 5.86
C GLY A 19 -9.20 -21.38 5.79
N ALA A 20 -9.56 -20.51 6.75
CA ALA A 20 -9.11 -19.13 6.76
C ALA A 20 -7.58 -19.06 6.88
N ARG A 21 -6.92 -18.63 5.81
CA ARG A 21 -5.50 -18.31 5.88
C ARG A 21 -5.30 -17.19 6.91
N PRO A 22 -4.28 -17.30 7.78
CA PRO A 22 -3.96 -16.23 8.70
C PRO A 22 -3.72 -14.95 7.92
N ALA A 23 -4.12 -13.81 8.50
CA ALA A 23 -3.83 -12.51 7.91
C ALA A 23 -2.32 -12.40 7.64
N ALA A 24 -1.95 -12.04 6.41
CA ALA A 24 -0.55 -11.88 6.06
C ALA A 24 0.06 -10.79 6.94
N ALA A 25 1.17 -11.11 7.60
CA ALA A 25 1.91 -10.10 8.34
C ALA A 25 2.38 -9.01 7.37
N VAL A 26 2.16 -7.75 7.73
CA VAL A 26 2.65 -6.60 6.99
C VAL A 26 3.94 -6.14 7.65
N PRO A 27 5.12 -6.46 7.10
CA PRO A 27 6.41 -6.15 7.73
C PRO A 27 6.81 -4.69 7.53
N TRP A 28 5.84 -3.77 7.43
CA TRP A 28 6.08 -2.38 7.07
C TRP A 28 5.47 -1.43 8.08
N ARG A 29 6.13 -0.30 8.27
CA ARG A 29 5.63 0.82 9.06
C ARG A 29 5.74 2.10 8.26
N VAL A 30 4.73 2.98 8.35
CA VAL A 30 4.88 4.38 7.95
C VAL A 30 5.69 5.09 9.05
N ALA A 31 6.92 5.47 8.75
CA ALA A 31 7.83 6.10 9.70
C ALA A 31 7.54 7.60 9.85
N SER A 32 7.24 8.28 8.74
CA SER A 32 6.94 9.71 8.74
C SER A 32 6.09 10.11 7.52
N ARG A 33 5.39 11.23 7.66
CA ARG A 33 4.69 11.94 6.58
C ARG A 33 5.05 13.41 6.68
N SER A 34 5.38 14.04 5.55
CA SER A 34 5.63 15.48 5.49
C SER A 34 4.54 16.20 4.69
N ASP A 35 4.36 17.48 5.00
CA ASP A 35 3.47 18.38 4.23
C ASP A 35 3.94 18.58 2.79
N SER A 36 5.20 18.26 2.49
CA SER A 36 5.76 18.28 1.14
C SER A 36 5.47 17.02 0.33
N GLY A 37 4.57 16.15 0.79
CA GLY A 37 4.16 14.92 0.09
C GLY A 37 5.20 13.79 0.16
N VAL A 38 6.14 13.86 1.09
CA VAL A 38 7.11 12.78 1.32
C VAL A 38 6.55 11.81 2.35
N ILE A 39 6.59 10.52 2.03
CA ILE A 39 6.27 9.46 2.99
C ILE A 39 7.47 8.54 3.11
N GLU A 40 7.88 8.27 4.35
CA GLU A 40 8.93 7.30 4.65
C GLU A 40 8.33 6.02 5.20
N PHE A 41 8.86 4.91 4.71
CA PHE A 41 8.49 3.56 5.11
C PHE A 41 9.69 2.85 5.68
N GLU A 42 9.49 2.11 6.76
CA GLU A 42 10.51 1.25 7.36
C GLU A 42 10.12 -0.21 7.21
N HIS A 43 11.07 -1.03 6.77
CA HIS A 43 10.92 -2.47 6.75
C HIS A 43 11.25 -3.02 8.15
N CYS A 44 10.23 -3.48 8.87
CA CYS A 44 10.34 -3.99 10.24
C CYS A 44 10.37 -5.54 10.32
N GLY A 45 10.48 -6.22 9.17
CA GLY A 45 10.55 -7.68 9.10
C GLY A 45 11.99 -8.20 9.27
N PRO A 46 12.13 -9.49 9.64
CA PRO A 46 13.45 -10.10 9.85
C PRO A 46 14.13 -10.55 8.55
N GLU A 47 13.39 -10.68 7.44
CA GLU A 47 13.88 -11.28 6.20
C GLU A 47 13.85 -10.28 5.03
N PRO A 48 14.83 -10.29 4.10
CA PRO A 48 14.81 -9.40 2.93
C PRO A 48 13.57 -9.58 2.06
N LEU A 49 12.97 -8.46 1.67
CA LEU A 49 11.79 -8.43 0.80
C LEU A 49 12.20 -8.18 -0.64
N ARG A 50 11.52 -8.84 -1.58
CA ARG A 50 11.84 -8.79 -3.02
C ARG A 50 10.71 -8.15 -3.82
N GLY A 51 11.09 -7.51 -4.92
CA GLY A 51 10.16 -6.89 -5.85
C GLY A 51 9.37 -5.73 -5.24
N VAL A 52 9.94 -5.08 -4.22
CA VAL A 52 9.27 -4.00 -3.49
C VAL A 52 9.03 -2.81 -4.41
N ARG A 53 7.78 -2.38 -4.53
CA ARG A 53 7.38 -1.28 -5.41
C ARG A 53 6.11 -0.58 -4.92
N PHE A 54 6.03 0.72 -5.20
CA PHE A 54 4.86 1.54 -4.92
C PHE A 54 4.02 1.80 -6.17
N PHE A 55 2.71 1.93 -5.96
CA PHE A 55 1.72 2.31 -6.96
C PHE A 55 0.78 3.35 -6.36
N LEU A 56 0.30 4.27 -7.19
CA LEU A 56 -0.73 5.23 -6.81
C LEU A 56 -2.02 4.86 -7.54
N ALA A 57 -3.09 4.64 -6.77
CA ALA A 57 -4.45 4.59 -7.27
C ALA A 57 -5.11 5.94 -7.00
N GLY A 58 -5.93 6.45 -7.92
CA GLY A 58 -6.58 7.76 -7.82
C GLY A 58 -5.76 8.91 -8.41
N GLY A 59 -6.15 10.14 -8.08
CA GLY A 59 -5.56 11.38 -8.60
C GLY A 59 -4.24 11.78 -7.93
N GLY A 60 -3.17 11.89 -8.73
CA GLY A 60 -1.88 12.44 -8.32
C GLY A 60 -0.72 11.88 -9.15
N LEU A 61 0.49 12.19 -8.74
CA LEU A 61 1.73 11.70 -9.36
C LEU A 61 2.59 11.00 -8.31
N LEU A 62 3.17 9.86 -8.72
CA LEU A 62 4.14 9.10 -7.95
C LEU A 62 5.42 8.97 -8.77
N GLY A 63 6.56 9.29 -8.17
CA GLY A 63 7.86 9.04 -8.78
C GLY A 63 8.05 7.54 -9.06
N LEU A 64 8.29 7.17 -10.32
CA LEU A 64 8.49 5.78 -10.71
C LEU A 64 9.82 5.26 -10.18
N SER A 65 9.80 4.07 -9.58
CA SER A 65 11.01 3.33 -9.24
C SER A 65 10.98 1.92 -9.84
N LEU A 66 12.16 1.37 -10.12
CA LEU A 66 12.31 -0.05 -10.41
C LEU A 66 11.96 -0.87 -9.15
N PRO A 67 11.43 -2.10 -9.31
CA PRO A 67 11.31 -3.02 -8.18
C PRO A 67 12.70 -3.25 -7.57
N ARG A 68 12.78 -3.23 -6.24
CA ARG A 68 14.04 -3.44 -5.53
C ARG A 68 13.94 -4.49 -4.44
N THR A 69 15.09 -5.00 -4.03
CA THR A 69 15.23 -5.73 -2.76
C THR A 69 15.33 -4.71 -1.62
N VAL A 70 14.73 -5.03 -0.48
CA VAL A 70 14.78 -4.21 0.73
C VAL A 70 15.16 -5.08 1.92
N HIS A 71 16.22 -4.70 2.60
CA HIS A 71 16.76 -5.45 3.73
C HIS A 71 16.10 -5.03 5.06
N PRO A 72 16.16 -5.87 6.11
CA PRO A 72 15.66 -5.53 7.44
C PRO A 72 16.19 -4.18 7.93
N GLY A 73 15.30 -3.33 8.44
CA GLY A 73 15.62 -1.99 8.96
C GLY A 73 15.85 -0.91 7.89
N GLU A 74 15.86 -1.26 6.60
CA GLU A 74 15.98 -0.25 5.55
C GLU A 74 14.73 0.64 5.48
N ARG A 75 14.98 1.90 5.08
CA ARG A 75 13.94 2.88 4.84
C ARG A 75 13.78 3.18 3.36
N LEU A 76 12.53 3.33 2.95
CA LEU A 76 12.14 3.76 1.61
C LEU A 76 11.47 5.12 1.71
N ARG A 77 11.79 5.99 0.77
CA ARG A 77 11.17 7.29 0.63
C ARG A 77 10.40 7.32 -0.67
N VAL A 78 9.14 7.72 -0.60
CA VAL A 78 8.33 8.05 -1.77
C VAL A 78 7.94 9.50 -1.75
N VAL A 79 7.81 10.07 -2.95
CA VAL A 79 7.37 11.44 -3.14
C VAL A 79 6.08 11.40 -3.94
N LEU A 80 5.05 11.97 -3.34
CA LEU A 80 3.74 12.17 -3.95
C LEU A 80 3.58 13.64 -4.32
N ARG A 81 2.88 13.86 -5.42
CA ARG A 81 2.42 15.18 -5.86
C ARG A 81 0.95 15.09 -6.22
N GLY A 82 0.26 16.22 -6.14
CA GLY A 82 -1.08 16.39 -6.68
C GLY A 82 -1.10 16.22 -8.19
N VAL A 83 -2.30 16.33 -8.77
CA VAL A 83 -2.50 16.22 -10.23
C VAL A 83 -1.72 17.31 -10.95
N HIS A 84 -1.61 18.50 -10.33
CA HIS A 84 -0.68 19.54 -10.73
C HIS A 84 0.60 19.41 -9.90
N ALA A 85 1.76 19.40 -10.55
CA ALA A 85 3.05 19.08 -9.93
C ALA A 85 3.47 20.02 -8.78
N ASP A 86 2.86 21.21 -8.68
CA ASP A 86 3.08 22.19 -7.61
C ASP A 86 2.22 21.94 -6.35
N GLU A 87 1.22 21.08 -6.43
CA GLU A 87 0.39 20.72 -5.28
C GLU A 87 1.02 19.53 -4.55
N ALA A 88 1.13 19.62 -3.23
CA ALA A 88 1.52 18.47 -2.40
C ALA A 88 0.33 17.57 -2.05
N VAL A 89 -0.89 18.08 -2.23
CA VAL A 89 -2.14 17.40 -1.84
C VAL A 89 -2.57 16.47 -2.96
N VAL A 90 -2.63 15.18 -2.65
CA VAL A 90 -3.25 14.17 -3.51
C VAL A 90 -4.78 14.23 -3.36
N SER A 91 -5.50 13.76 -4.38
CA SER A 91 -6.95 13.71 -4.34
C SER A 91 -7.46 12.85 -3.16
N ALA A 92 -8.63 13.18 -2.61
CA ALA A 92 -9.23 12.47 -1.48
C ALA A 92 -9.62 11.01 -1.81
N ASP A 93 -9.69 10.66 -3.09
CA ASP A 93 -9.90 9.29 -3.59
C ASP A 93 -8.59 8.53 -3.85
N SER A 94 -7.43 9.11 -3.50
CA SER A 94 -6.13 8.53 -3.77
C SER A 94 -5.65 7.59 -2.66
N MET A 95 -4.96 6.53 -3.07
CA MET A 95 -4.39 5.52 -2.20
C MET A 95 -3.03 5.08 -2.71
N LEU A 96 -2.05 5.03 -1.83
CA LEU A 96 -0.75 4.45 -2.11
C LEU A 96 -0.82 2.95 -1.83
N VAL A 97 -0.25 2.14 -2.71
CA VAL A 97 -0.20 0.69 -2.56
C VAL A 97 1.26 0.25 -2.60
N LEU A 98 1.69 -0.42 -1.53
CA LEU A 98 2.99 -1.07 -1.47
C LEU A 98 2.84 -2.54 -1.84
N ARG A 99 3.62 -2.97 -2.83
CA ARG A 99 3.66 -4.34 -3.33
C ARG A 99 5.00 -4.98 -3.02
N TRP A 100 4.99 -6.26 -2.63
CA TRP A 100 6.18 -7.10 -2.55
C TRP A 100 5.82 -8.57 -2.75
N PHE A 101 6.83 -9.43 -2.77
CA PHE A 101 6.66 -10.88 -2.85
C PHE A 101 7.14 -11.57 -1.58
N HIS A 102 6.35 -12.55 -1.13
CA HIS A 102 6.80 -13.55 -0.18
C HIS A 102 7.74 -14.56 -0.85
N ALA A 103 8.47 -15.35 -0.06
CA ALA A 103 9.48 -16.30 -0.56
C ALA A 103 8.90 -17.39 -1.50
N ASP A 104 7.63 -17.73 -1.34
CA ASP A 104 6.89 -18.68 -2.18
C ASP A 104 6.36 -18.07 -3.49
N GLY A 105 6.68 -16.80 -3.77
CA GLY A 105 6.19 -16.09 -4.94
C GLY A 105 4.78 -15.50 -4.77
N THR A 106 4.17 -15.61 -3.59
CA THR A 106 2.89 -14.95 -3.30
C THR A 106 3.07 -13.43 -3.35
N GLU A 107 2.29 -12.76 -4.19
CA GLU A 107 2.22 -11.31 -4.23
C GLU A 107 1.41 -10.77 -3.05
N LEU A 108 1.98 -9.79 -2.35
CA LEU A 108 1.36 -9.12 -1.23
C LEU A 108 1.20 -7.64 -1.54
N LEU A 109 0.03 -7.11 -1.20
CA LEU A 109 -0.34 -5.70 -1.38
C LEU A 109 -0.76 -5.11 -0.05
N TRP A 110 -0.16 -3.97 0.31
CA TRP A 110 -0.56 -3.19 1.46
C TRP A 110 -1.12 -1.83 1.01
N PRO A 111 -2.44 -1.62 1.12
CA PRO A 111 -3.05 -0.32 0.88
C PRO A 111 -2.72 0.65 2.02
N ILE A 112 -2.36 1.88 1.67
CA ILE A 112 -1.98 2.96 2.57
C ILE A 112 -2.86 4.17 2.24
N ALA A 113 -3.73 4.54 3.18
CA ALA A 113 -4.51 5.78 3.08
C ALA A 113 -3.58 7.00 3.07
N LEU A 114 -3.92 7.99 2.24
CA LEU A 114 -3.11 9.20 2.03
C LEU A 114 -3.62 10.37 2.87
#